data_AF-A0A1I4UUS5-F1
#
_entry.id   AF-A0A1I4UUS5-F1
#
_cell.length_a   1.000
_cell.length_b   1.000
_cell.length_c   1.000
_cell.angle_alpha   90.00
_cell.angle_beta   90.00
_cell.angle_gamma   90.00
#
_symmetry.space_group_name_H-M   'P 1'
#
loop_
_entity.id
_entity.type
_entity.pdbx_description
1 polymer ?
#
loop_
_entity_poly.entity_id
_entity_poly.type
_entity_poly.pdbx_seq_one_letter_code
_entity_poly.pdbx_strand_id
1 'polypeptide(L)'
;MPVYLSAGLILLVVSHAAFAKGNYEFQLTCPGRATMTVSRDDYGISTLMWPEHQFEIAAGETFSQLTSGDRVSVTQFRNGDQMMVDDRTEETFFSYAGSDKIISCVRSADFDMHGVMLPPWEPPASSLSS
;
A
#
# COMPACT_ATOMS: atom_id res chain seq x y z
N MET A 1 34.05 35.59 11.61
CA MET A 1 33.37 34.60 10.75
C MET A 1 32.60 33.58 11.61
N PRO A 2 31.35 33.85 12.02
CA PRO A 2 30.52 32.86 12.72
C PRO A 2 29.11 32.81 12.11
N VAL A 3 28.97 32.49 10.82
CA VAL A 3 27.64 32.44 10.16
C VAL A 3 27.33 31.06 9.55
N TYR A 4 28.33 30.18 9.45
CA TYR A 4 28.17 28.89 8.76
C TYR A 4 27.68 27.75 9.65
N LEU A 5 27.83 27.83 10.98
CA LEU A 5 27.37 26.77 11.89
C LEU A 5 25.85 26.71 12.06
N SER A 6 25.15 27.84 11.95
CA SER A 6 23.69 27.90 12.10
C SER A 6 22.94 27.46 10.83
N ALA A 7 23.53 27.63 9.65
CA ALA A 7 22.92 27.21 8.39
C ALA A 7 22.86 25.68 8.22
N GLY A 8 23.88 24.95 8.70
CA GLY A 8 23.92 23.49 8.61
C GLY A 8 22.87 22.79 9.47
N LEU A 9 22.54 23.34 10.65
CA LEU A 9 21.54 22.77 11.54
C LEU A 9 20.11 22.90 10.97
N ILE A 10 19.83 24.00 10.26
CA ILE A 10 18.51 24.23 9.63
C ILE A 10 18.27 23.26 8.46
N LEU A 11 19.30 22.90 7.69
CA LEU A 11 19.19 21.94 6.57
C LEU A 11 18.91 20.50 7.01
N LEU A 12 19.37 20.10 8.20
CA LEU A 12 19.12 18.76 8.77
C LEU A 12 17.70 18.59 9.32
N VAL A 13 17.07 19.66 9.80
CA VAL A 13 15.70 19.58 10.33
C VAL A 13 14.66 19.49 9.20
N VAL A 14 14.92 20.08 8.03
CA VAL A 14 13.99 20.06 6.89
C VAL A 14 13.97 18.71 6.16
N SER A 15 15.01 17.89 6.30
CA SER A 15 15.13 16.59 5.63
C SER A 15 14.35 15.44 6.29
N HIS A 16 13.73 15.67 7.47
CA HIS A 16 13.00 14.65 8.22
C HIS A 16 11.48 14.69 8.05
N ALA A 17 10.95 15.58 7.20
CA ALA A 17 9.52 15.61 6.87
C ALA A 17 9.16 14.60 5.77
N ALA A 18 9.75 13.40 5.80
CA ALA A 18 9.19 12.27 5.08
C ALA A 18 7.94 11.86 5.87
N PHE A 19 6.76 12.26 5.39
CA PHE A 19 5.51 11.68 5.86
C PHE A 19 5.59 10.18 5.56
N ALA A 20 5.92 9.38 6.58
CA ALA A 20 5.66 7.96 6.53
C ALA A 20 4.15 7.82 6.39
N LYS A 21 3.68 7.48 5.18
CA LYS A 21 2.31 6.97 5.02
C LYS A 21 2.28 5.70 5.85
N GLY A 22 1.53 5.72 6.96
CA GLY A 22 1.32 4.56 7.81
C GLY A 22 0.59 3.44 7.08
N ASN A 23 0.30 2.34 7.78
CA ASN A 23 -0.54 1.28 7.22
C ASN A 23 -1.95 1.82 6.96
N TYR A 24 -2.51 1.55 5.79
CA TYR A 24 -3.86 1.98 5.43
C TYR A 24 -4.57 0.93 4.58
N GLU A 25 -5.90 1.00 4.54
CA GLU A 25 -6.74 0.20 3.66
C GLU A 25 -7.74 1.07 2.90
N PHE A 26 -8.20 0.57 1.76
CA PHE A 26 -9.28 1.18 0.98
C PHE A 26 -10.09 0.12 0.24
N GLN A 27 -11.33 0.48 -0.11
CA GLN A 27 -12.20 -0.34 -0.93
C GLN A 27 -12.03 0.00 -2.40
N LEU A 28 -11.95 -1.04 -3.23
CA LEU A 28 -11.81 -0.95 -4.67
C LEU A 28 -12.98 -1.66 -5.35
N THR A 29 -13.79 -0.91 -6.10
CA THR A 29 -14.94 -1.45 -6.83
C THR A 29 -14.65 -1.42 -8.32
N CYS A 30 -14.48 -2.61 -8.91
CA CYS A 30 -14.19 -2.81 -10.32
C CYS A 30 -15.31 -3.62 -11.00
N PRO A 31 -15.67 -3.34 -12.26
CA PRO A 31 -16.56 -4.21 -13.02
C PRO A 31 -16.08 -5.67 -13.06
N GLY A 32 -16.99 -6.62 -12.86
CA GLY A 32 -16.72 -8.05 -13.02
C GLY A 32 -16.19 -8.80 -11.79
N ARG A 33 -15.97 -8.12 -10.65
CA ARG A 33 -15.65 -8.76 -9.37
C ARG A 33 -16.38 -8.05 -8.24
N ALA A 34 -16.63 -8.77 -7.14
CA ALA A 34 -17.10 -8.15 -5.90
C ALA A 34 -16.10 -7.08 -5.42
N THR A 35 -16.58 -6.09 -4.66
CA THR A 35 -15.73 -5.05 -4.06
C THR A 35 -14.59 -5.71 -3.29
N MET A 36 -13.39 -5.21 -3.55
CA MET A 36 -12.16 -5.72 -2.97
C MET A 36 -11.66 -4.75 -1.90
N THR A 37 -11.05 -5.28 -0.86
CA THR A 37 -10.29 -4.49 0.12
C THR A 37 -8.82 -4.60 -0.20
N VAL A 38 -8.17 -3.45 -0.38
CA VAL A 38 -6.72 -3.36 -0.54
C VAL A 38 -6.15 -2.80 0.74
N SER A 39 -5.19 -3.48 1.34
CA SER A 39 -4.38 -2.94 2.44
C SER A 39 -2.96 -2.68 1.95
N ARG A 40 -2.34 -1.59 2.40
CA ARG A 40 -0.93 -1.28 2.15
C ARG A 40 -0.22 -1.10 3.48
N ASP A 41 0.92 -1.76 3.64
CA ASP A 41 1.76 -1.63 4.82
C ASP A 41 3.04 -0.84 4.58
N ASP A 42 3.66 -0.38 5.67
CA ASP A 42 4.86 0.47 5.68
C ASP A 42 6.09 -0.20 5.02
N TYR A 43 6.06 -1.52 4.80
CA TYR A 43 7.15 -2.29 4.22
C TYR A 43 6.91 -2.64 2.75
N GLY A 44 5.91 -2.00 2.13
CA GLY A 44 5.60 -2.15 0.72
C GLY A 44 4.88 -3.45 0.39
N ILE A 45 4.29 -4.14 1.36
CA ILE A 45 3.38 -5.25 1.08
C ILE A 45 1.99 -4.69 0.88
N SER A 46 1.35 -5.16 -0.19
CA SER A 46 -0.07 -4.92 -0.44
C SER A 46 -0.82 -6.23 -0.33
N THR A 47 -2.00 -6.20 0.28
CA THR A 47 -2.93 -7.34 0.24
C THR A 47 -4.20 -6.97 -0.52
N LEU A 48 -4.84 -7.95 -1.13
CA LEU A 48 -6.09 -7.82 -1.86
C LEU A 48 -7.04 -8.91 -1.41
N MET A 49 -8.20 -8.51 -0.89
CA MET A 49 -9.20 -9.41 -0.34
C MET A 49 -10.57 -9.20 -0.97
N TRP A 50 -11.33 -10.26 -1.16
CA TRP A 50 -12.74 -10.18 -1.55
C TRP A 50 -13.53 -11.38 -1.01
N PRO A 51 -14.88 -11.38 -1.12
CA PRO A 51 -15.72 -12.45 -0.55
C PRO A 51 -15.29 -13.86 -0.97
N GLU A 52 -15.73 -14.86 -0.19
CA GLU A 52 -15.37 -16.28 -0.36
C GLU A 52 -13.91 -16.59 -0.04
N HIS A 53 -13.36 -15.92 0.98
CA HIS A 53 -12.02 -16.15 1.54
C HIS A 53 -10.89 -16.00 0.51
N GLN A 54 -11.09 -15.11 -0.46
CA GLN A 54 -10.10 -14.85 -1.48
C GLN A 54 -9.10 -13.82 -0.96
N PHE A 55 -7.82 -14.13 -1.08
CA PHE A 55 -6.73 -13.36 -0.50
C PHE A 55 -5.50 -13.46 -1.39
N GLU A 56 -4.97 -12.30 -1.78
CA GLU A 56 -3.77 -12.18 -2.58
C GLU A 56 -2.81 -11.19 -1.95
N ILE A 57 -1.53 -11.35 -2.27
CA ILE A 57 -0.47 -10.47 -1.80
C ILE A 57 0.37 -9.97 -2.97
N ALA A 58 0.96 -8.80 -2.81
CA ALA A 58 1.97 -8.24 -3.67
C ALA A 58 3.13 -7.73 -2.81
N ALA A 59 4.35 -7.86 -3.31
CA ALA A 59 5.54 -7.32 -2.67
C ALA A 59 6.08 -6.16 -3.50
N GLY A 60 5.97 -4.97 -2.96
CA GLY A 60 6.41 -3.72 -3.55
C GLY A 60 5.52 -3.24 -4.70
N GLU A 61 5.99 -2.15 -5.31
CA GLU A 61 5.37 -1.55 -6.47
C GLU A 61 6.42 -1.32 -7.54
N THR A 62 6.00 -1.51 -8.78
CA THR A 62 6.76 -1.06 -9.94
C THR A 62 6.17 0.26 -10.42
N PHE A 63 6.95 1.02 -11.19
CA PHE A 63 6.51 2.31 -11.70
C PHE A 63 6.65 2.36 -13.22
N SER A 64 5.66 2.95 -13.86
CA SER A 64 5.66 3.27 -15.27
C SER A 64 5.35 4.76 -15.46
N GLN A 65 5.38 5.21 -16.70
CA GLN A 65 4.98 6.56 -17.08
C GLN A 65 3.97 6.48 -18.21
N LEU A 66 2.89 7.25 -18.10
CA LEU A 66 1.98 7.52 -19.20
C LEU A 66 2.67 8.39 -20.25
N THR A 67 2.13 8.42 -21.47
CA THR A 67 2.62 9.31 -22.53
C THR A 67 2.52 10.80 -22.14
N SER A 68 1.61 11.16 -21.22
CA SER A 68 1.52 12.50 -20.63
C SER A 68 2.70 12.86 -19.72
N GLY A 69 3.53 11.88 -19.33
CA GLY A 69 4.57 12.00 -18.32
C GLY A 69 4.11 11.71 -16.89
N ASP A 70 2.81 11.45 -16.69
CA ASP A 70 2.26 11.10 -15.38
C ASP A 70 2.82 9.74 -14.92
N ARG A 71 3.26 9.67 -13.67
CA ARG A 71 3.79 8.45 -13.05
C ARG A 71 2.63 7.55 -12.64
N VAL A 72 2.75 6.27 -12.95
CA VAL A 72 1.78 5.25 -12.57
C VAL A 72 2.47 4.22 -11.69
N SER A 73 1.97 4.06 -10.47
CA SER A 73 2.35 2.95 -9.60
C SER A 73 1.58 1.70 -10.01
N VAL A 74 2.27 0.56 -10.06
CA VAL A 74 1.72 -0.73 -10.46
C VAL A 74 2.03 -1.75 -9.38
N THR A 75 0.97 -2.21 -8.72
CA THR A 75 0.99 -3.34 -7.78
C THR A 75 0.62 -4.62 -8.53
N GLN A 76 1.53 -5.61 -8.56
CA GLN A 76 1.28 -6.91 -9.17
C GLN A 76 1.05 -7.97 -8.09
N PHE A 77 -0.17 -8.49 -8.02
CA PHE A 77 -0.55 -9.53 -7.07
C PHE A 77 -0.09 -10.91 -7.54
N ARG A 78 0.11 -11.83 -6.59
CA ARG A 78 0.64 -13.18 -6.86
C ARG A 78 -0.20 -14.01 -7.82
N ASN A 79 -1.52 -13.82 -7.85
CA ASN A 79 -2.38 -14.48 -8.84
C ASN A 79 -2.27 -13.89 -10.26
N GLY A 80 -1.53 -12.80 -10.46
CA GLY A 80 -1.37 -12.13 -11.74
C GLY A 80 -2.31 -10.94 -11.96
N ASP A 81 -3.20 -10.63 -11.02
CA ASP A 81 -3.95 -9.39 -11.04
C ASP A 81 -2.99 -8.18 -10.93
N GLN A 82 -3.35 -7.07 -11.57
CA GLN A 82 -2.57 -5.84 -11.54
C GLN A 82 -3.46 -4.67 -11.18
N MET A 83 -3.08 -3.93 -10.15
CA MET A 83 -3.67 -2.64 -9.82
C MET A 83 -2.71 -1.53 -10.24
N MET A 84 -3.24 -0.51 -10.89
CA MET A 84 -2.48 0.63 -11.41
C MET A 84 -3.09 1.92 -10.88
N VAL A 85 -2.27 2.82 -10.35
CA VAL A 85 -2.73 4.10 -9.80
C VAL A 85 -1.95 5.22 -10.45
N ASP A 86 -2.65 6.18 -11.02
CA ASP A 86 -2.04 7.45 -11.44
C ASP A 86 -1.65 8.24 -10.18
N ASP A 87 -0.37 8.47 -9.98
CA ASP A 87 0.15 9.09 -8.75
C ASP A 87 -0.25 10.58 -8.63
N ARG A 88 -0.74 11.21 -9.71
CA ARG A 88 -1.20 12.61 -9.74
C ARG A 88 -2.71 12.73 -9.50
N THR A 89 -3.52 11.88 -10.13
CA THR A 89 -4.99 11.97 -10.06
C THR A 89 -5.61 11.01 -9.06
N GLU A 90 -4.86 10.02 -8.59
CA GLU A 90 -5.34 8.86 -7.84
C GLU A 90 -6.37 8.00 -8.60
N GLU A 91 -6.52 8.21 -9.91
CA GLU A 91 -7.34 7.34 -10.74
C GLU A 91 -6.78 5.93 -10.70
N THR A 92 -7.65 4.98 -10.36
CA THR A 92 -7.28 3.59 -10.15
C THR A 92 -7.84 2.72 -11.25
N PHE A 93 -6.97 1.87 -11.80
CA PHE A 93 -7.28 0.90 -12.84
C PHE A 93 -6.89 -0.50 -12.37
N PHE A 94 -7.52 -1.50 -12.99
CA PHE A 94 -7.26 -2.90 -12.68
C PHE A 94 -7.17 -3.73 -13.95
N SER A 95 -6.32 -4.74 -13.95
CA SER A 95 -6.33 -5.82 -14.94
C SER A 95 -6.41 -7.16 -14.21
N TYR A 96 -7.37 -7.98 -14.60
CA TYR A 96 -7.52 -9.32 -14.03
C TYR A 96 -6.45 -10.28 -14.58
N ALA A 97 -6.06 -11.26 -13.78
CA ALA A 97 -5.12 -12.30 -14.17
C ALA A 97 -5.49 -12.94 -15.52
N GLY A 98 -4.53 -13.00 -16.44
CA GLY A 98 -4.72 -13.57 -17.78
C GLY A 98 -5.55 -12.72 -18.74
N SER A 99 -5.88 -11.48 -18.38
CA SER A 99 -6.58 -10.52 -19.25
C SER A 99 -5.66 -9.38 -19.66
N ASP A 100 -5.80 -8.95 -20.92
CA ASP A 100 -5.10 -7.79 -21.47
C ASP A 100 -5.93 -6.51 -21.29
N LYS A 101 -7.13 -6.63 -20.73
CA LYS A 101 -8.07 -5.52 -20.54
C LYS A 101 -7.78 -4.78 -19.24
N ILE A 102 -7.54 -3.47 -19.38
CA ILE A 102 -7.48 -2.52 -18.28
C ILE A 102 -8.86 -1.91 -18.08
N ILE A 103 -9.38 -1.95 -16.85
CA ILE A 103 -10.67 -1.39 -16.47
C ILE A 103 -10.48 -0.29 -15.43
N SER A 104 -11.30 0.77 -15.53
CA SER A 104 -11.36 1.81 -14.50
C SER A 104 -12.17 1.31 -13.30
N CYS A 105 -11.70 1.63 -12.11
CA CYS A 105 -12.32 1.24 -10.85
C CYS A 105 -12.60 2.47 -9.98
N VAL A 106 -13.59 2.35 -9.11
CA VAL A 106 -13.90 3.36 -8.10
C VAL A 106 -13.20 2.98 -6.81
N ARG A 107 -12.37 3.88 -6.28
CA ARG A 107 -11.64 3.73 -5.02
C ARG A 107 -12.31 4.58 -3.92
N SER A 108 -12.44 4.03 -2.71
CA SER A 108 -12.84 4.79 -1.53
C SER A 108 -11.68 5.63 -0.98
N ALA A 109 -11.96 6.50 -0.01
CA ALA A 109 -10.90 7.11 0.78
C ALA A 109 -10.08 6.06 1.54
N ASP A 110 -8.83 6.41 1.84
CA ASP A 110 -7.95 5.63 2.72
C ASP A 110 -8.49 5.65 4.15
N PHE A 111 -8.41 4.50 4.81
CA PHE A 111 -8.67 4.31 6.22
C PHE A 111 -7.37 3.89 6.91
N ASP A 112 -6.91 4.71 7.86
CA ASP A 112 -5.67 4.42 8.59
C ASP A 112 -5.84 3.18 9.47
N MET A 113 -4.98 2.19 9.24
CA MET A 113 -4.91 0.99 10.06
C MET A 113 -3.94 1.24 11.22
N HIS A 114 -4.47 1.44 12.42
CA HIS A 114 -3.64 1.48 13.61
C HIS A 114 -3.06 0.09 13.89
N GLY A 115 -1.73 -0.01 13.93
CA GLY A 115 -1.05 -1.24 14.34
C GLY A 115 -1.46 -1.64 15.75
N VAL A 116 -1.98 -2.86 15.91
CA VAL A 116 -2.28 -3.42 17.24
C VAL A 116 -0.98 -3.91 17.85
N MET A 117 -0.59 -3.36 19.00
CA MET A 117 0.50 -3.91 19.78
C MET A 117 0.02 -5.18 20.49
N LEU A 118 0.48 -6.33 20.02
CA LEU A 118 0.17 -7.62 20.66
C LEU A 118 0.90 -7.71 22.01
N PRO A 119 0.25 -8.22 23.06
CA PRO A 119 0.96 -8.51 24.31
C PRO A 119 2.04 -9.57 24.07
N PRO A 120 3.10 -9.60 24.89
CA PRO A 120 4.07 -10.69 24.88
C PRO A 120 3.37 -12.05 24.93
N TRP A 121 3.84 -13.01 24.15
CA TRP A 121 3.29 -14.36 24.18
C TRP A 121 3.54 -15.01 25.54
N GLU A 122 2.46 -15.42 26.22
CA GLU A 122 2.53 -16.23 27.43
C GLU A 122 2.33 -17.71 27.10
N PRO A 123 3.23 -18.61 27.54
CA PRO A 123 3.05 -20.03 27.35
C PRO A 123 1.79 -20.53 28.07
N PRO A 124 1.06 -21.51 27.50
CA PRO A 124 -0.05 -22.14 28.22
C PRO A 124 0.46 -22.80 29.50
N ALA A 125 -0.31 -22.69 30.59
CA ALA A 125 0.08 -23.18 31.92
C ALA A 125 0.50 -24.67 31.94
N SER A 126 0.03 -25.47 30.98
CA SER A 126 0.42 -26.88 30.79
C SER A 126 1.87 -27.09 30.35
N SER A 127 2.57 -26.05 29.89
CA SER A 127 3.97 -26.11 29.48
C SER A 127 4.96 -25.71 30.58
N LEU A 128 4.46 -25.26 31.73
CA LEU A 128 5.27 -24.84 32.89
C LEU A 128 5.48 -25.97 33.92
N SER A 129 4.94 -27.17 33.67
CA SER A 129 4.97 -28.31 34.59
C SER A 129 5.92 -29.43 34.14
N SER A 130 6.99 -29.11 33.39
CA SER A 130 8.03 -30.08 32.96
C SER A 130 9.38 -29.76 33.56
#